data_AF-A0A530CBX8-F1
#
_entry.id   AF-A0A530CBX8-F1
#
_cell.length_a   1.000
_cell.length_b   1.000
_cell.length_c   1.000
_cell.angle_alpha   90.00
_cell.angle_beta   90.00
_cell.angle_gamma   90.00
#
_symmetry.space_group_name_H-M   'P 1'
#
loop_
_entity.id
_entity.type
_entity.pdbx_description
1 polymer ?
#
loop_
_entity_poly.entity_id
_entity_poly.type
_entity_poly.pdbx_seq_one_letter_code
_entity_poly.pdbx_strand_id
1 'polypeptide(L)'
;MAIPRTRPSAYPAILSYGFRPFFLLGSLQAAIAMLLWLPLFYGRLETFSTFLPVDWHIHELLFGYLPAVVTGFLLTAIPNWTGRLPVQDFRLLALVLL
;
A
#
# COMPACT_ATOMS: atom_id res chain seq x y z
N MET A 1 15.24 -10.87 -27.44
CA MET A 1 14.25 -9.78 -27.23
C MET A 1 13.50 -10.08 -25.93
N ALA A 2 13.46 -9.18 -24.96
CA ALA A 2 12.72 -9.43 -23.72
C ALA A 2 11.20 -9.45 -24.04
N ILE A 3 10.50 -10.48 -23.58
CA ILE A 3 9.04 -10.56 -23.72
C ILE A 3 8.42 -9.40 -22.93
N PRO A 4 7.66 -8.48 -23.54
CA PRO A 4 7.05 -7.37 -22.83
C PRO A 4 6.15 -7.87 -21.70
N ARG A 5 6.47 -7.50 -20.45
CA ARG A 5 5.73 -7.92 -19.23
C ARG A 5 4.63 -6.94 -18.82
N THR A 6 4.42 -5.90 -19.62
CA THR A 6 3.46 -4.81 -19.40
C THR A 6 2.92 -4.37 -20.76
N ARG A 7 1.67 -3.87 -20.81
CA ARG A 7 1.15 -3.25 -22.03
C ARG A 7 1.78 -1.87 -22.21
N PRO A 8 2.12 -1.47 -23.44
CA PRO A 8 2.43 -0.07 -23.74
C PRO A 8 1.20 0.77 -23.37
N SER A 9 1.38 1.75 -22.48
CA SER A 9 0.27 2.55 -21.98
C SER A 9 0.75 3.99 -21.75
N ALA A 10 -0.17 4.95 -21.95
CA ALA A 10 0.07 6.37 -21.73
C ALA A 10 -0.08 6.78 -20.25
N TYR A 11 -0.33 5.84 -19.35
CA TYR A 11 -0.56 6.12 -17.93
C TYR A 11 0.76 6.25 -17.15
N PRO A 12 0.77 6.96 -16.01
CA PRO A 12 1.97 7.13 -15.20
C PRO A 12 2.60 5.79 -14.81
N ALA A 13 3.93 5.76 -14.72
CA ALA A 13 4.69 4.56 -14.36
C ALA A 13 4.23 3.92 -13.03
N ILE A 14 3.72 4.72 -12.09
CA ILE A 14 3.17 4.21 -10.83
C ILE A 14 1.97 3.27 -11.04
N LEU A 15 1.23 3.36 -12.15
CA LEU A 15 0.07 2.52 -12.46
C LEU A 15 0.40 1.32 -13.35
N SER A 16 1.68 0.99 -13.54
CA SER A 16 2.07 -0.13 -14.41
C SER A 16 2.10 -1.49 -13.71
N TYR A 17 2.16 -1.53 -12.38
CA TYR A 17 2.32 -2.77 -11.62
C TYR A 17 1.86 -2.62 -10.17
N GLY A 18 1.26 -3.66 -9.59
CA GLY A 18 0.67 -3.63 -8.26
C GLY A 18 1.63 -3.23 -7.13
N PHE A 19 2.87 -3.71 -7.11
CA PHE A 19 3.80 -3.31 -6.04
C PHE A 19 4.08 -1.80 -6.02
N ARG A 20 4.02 -1.11 -7.16
CA ARG A 20 4.45 0.30 -7.27
C ARG A 20 3.61 1.25 -6.42
N PRO A 21 2.29 1.37 -6.60
CA PRO A 21 1.49 2.28 -5.79
C PRO A 21 1.33 1.73 -4.38
N PHE A 22 1.09 0.42 -4.22
CA PHE A 22 0.76 -0.16 -2.92
C PHE A 22 1.94 -0.19 -1.95
N PHE A 23 3.17 -0.48 -2.40
CA PHE A 23 4.33 -0.42 -1.49
C PHE A 23 4.74 1.02 -1.21
N LEU A 24 4.61 1.92 -2.20
CA LEU A 24 4.87 3.35 -1.97
C LEU A 24 3.89 3.92 -0.93
N LEU A 25 2.58 3.72 -1.13
CA LEU A 25 1.57 4.20 -0.18
C LEU A 25 1.67 3.49 1.16
N GLY A 26 1.94 2.18 1.20
CA GLY A 26 2.14 1.43 2.44
C GLY A 26 3.36 1.93 3.24
N SER A 27 4.49 2.20 2.57
CA SER A 27 5.67 2.77 3.23
C SER A 27 5.44 4.20 3.73
N LEU A 28 4.74 5.04 2.95
CA LEU A 28 4.35 6.38 3.39
C LEU A 28 3.40 6.33 4.59
N GLN A 29 2.41 5.43 4.55
CA GLN A 29 1.49 5.22 5.67
C GLN A 29 2.25 4.78 6.92
N ALA A 30 3.18 3.83 6.81
CA ALA A 30 3.96 3.36 7.95
C ALA A 30 4.83 4.47 8.54
N ALA A 31 5.47 5.28 7.69
CA ALA A 31 6.26 6.43 8.13
C ALA A 31 5.40 7.45 8.88
N ILE A 32 4.24 7.81 8.32
CA ILE A 32 3.30 8.76 8.94
C ILE A 32 2.75 8.19 10.25
N ALA A 33 2.33 6.92 10.26
CA ALA A 33 1.81 6.25 11.44
C ALA A 33 2.83 6.23 12.57
N MET A 34 4.11 5.98 12.29
CA MET A 34 5.18 6.03 13.29
C MET A 34 5.46 7.45 13.81
N LEU A 35 5.45 8.45 12.92
CA LEU A 35 5.63 9.85 13.31
C LEU A 35 4.51 10.35 14.23
N LEU A 36 3.28 9.88 14.03
CA LEU A 36 2.14 10.19 14.88
C LEU A 36 2.11 9.34 16.15
N TRP A 37 2.45 8.05 16.05
CA TRP A 37 2.35 7.13 17.16
C TRP A 37 3.36 7.40 18.27
N LEU A 38 4.62 7.71 17.95
CA LEU A 38 5.66 7.89 18.98
C LEU A 38 5.31 9.01 19.99
N PRO A 39 4.88 10.22 19.57
CA PRO A 39 4.43 11.23 20.51
C PRO A 39 3.20 10.81 21.32
N LEU A 40 2.23 10.09 20.73
CA LEU A 40 1.06 9.56 21.43
C LEU A 40 1.47 8.53 22.50
N PHE A 41 2.38 7.62 22.15
CA PHE A 41 2.88 6.58 23.04
C PHE A 41 3.64 7.15 24.24
N TYR A 42 4.42 8.21 24.03
CA TYR A 42 5.12 8.90 25.12
C TYR A 42 4.26 9.93 25.87
N GLY A 43 2.97 10.05 25.56
CA GLY A 43 2.06 11.00 26.22
C GLY A 43 2.37 12.48 25.92
N ARG A 44 3.08 12.76 24.82
CA ARG A 44 3.33 14.14 24.33
C ARG A 44 2.15 14.69 23.53
N LEU A 45 1.34 13.80 22.97
CA LEU A 45 0.09 14.09 22.30
C LEU A 45 -1.01 13.22 22.91
N GLU A 46 -2.25 13.69 22.84
CA GLU A 46 -3.43 12.90 23.17
C GLU A 46 -4.06 12.33 21.91
N THR A 47 -4.69 11.16 22.02
CA THR A 47 -5.43 10.55 20.91
C THR A 47 -6.78 11.24 20.77
N PHE A 48 -7.20 11.57 19.54
CA PHE A 48 -8.58 12.02 19.26
C PHE A 48 -9.56 10.85 19.08
N SER A 49 -9.09 9.62 19.27
CA SER A 49 -9.87 8.38 19.11
C SER A 49 -10.15 7.74 20.46
N THR A 50 -11.15 6.86 20.51
CA THR A 50 -11.42 6.01 21.68
C THR A 50 -10.30 4.99 21.98
N PHE A 51 -9.40 4.73 21.01
CA PHE A 51 -8.28 3.82 21.20
C PHE A 51 -7.20 4.40 22.11
N LEU A 52 -6.65 3.53 22.97
CA LEU A 52 -5.37 3.80 23.62
C LEU A 52 -4.26 3.88 22.57
N PRO A 53 -3.14 4.55 22.84
CA PRO A 53 -2.06 4.70 21.87
C PRO A 53 -1.57 3.39 21.24
N VAL A 54 -1.47 2.31 22.03
CA VAL A 54 -1.06 0.99 21.52
C VAL A 54 -2.12 0.40 20.59
N ASP A 55 -3.40 0.46 20.98
CA ASP A 55 -4.51 -0.05 20.17
C ASP A 55 -4.62 0.71 18.84
N TRP A 56 -4.38 2.02 18.87
CA TRP A 56 -4.33 2.86 17.67
C TRP A 56 -3.22 2.39 16.71
N HIS A 57 -2.03 2.09 17.22
CA HIS A 57 -0.94 1.57 16.38
C HIS A 57 -1.24 0.19 15.80
N ILE A 58 -1.81 -0.70 16.60
CA ILE A 58 -2.25 -2.02 16.14
C ILE A 58 -3.27 -1.85 15.00
N HIS A 59 -4.24 -0.94 15.17
CA HIS A 59 -5.21 -0.62 14.15
C HIS A 59 -4.55 -0.12 12.85
N GLU A 60 -3.67 0.88 12.93
CA GLU A 60 -2.97 1.41 11.74
C GLU A 60 -2.07 0.37 11.05
N LEU A 61 -1.46 -0.54 11.81
CA LEU A 61 -0.66 -1.63 11.27
C LEU A 61 -1.53 -2.65 10.53
N LEU A 62 -2.66 -3.07 11.13
CA LEU A 62 -3.52 -4.12 10.61
C LEU A 62 -4.42 -3.68 9.48
N PHE A 63 -4.90 -2.43 9.50
CA PHE A 63 -5.92 -1.94 8.56
C PHE A 63 -5.39 -0.88 7.59
N GLY A 64 -4.23 -0.28 7.85
CA GLY A 64 -3.55 0.60 6.90
C GLY A 64 -2.40 -0.10 6.19
N TYR A 65 -1.34 -0.42 6.93
CA TYR A 65 -0.09 -0.94 6.36
C TYR A 65 -0.25 -2.34 5.75
N LEU A 66 -0.74 -3.30 6.56
CA LEU A 66 -0.81 -4.70 6.18
C LEU A 66 -1.61 -4.95 4.89
N PRO A 67 -2.84 -4.44 4.71
CA PRO A 67 -3.60 -4.67 3.48
C PRO A 67 -2.94 -4.02 2.26
N ALA A 68 -2.29 -2.86 2.41
CA ALA A 68 -1.55 -2.24 1.32
C ALA A 68 -0.41 -3.16 0.84
N VAL A 69 0.41 -3.67 1.77
CA VAL A 69 1.52 -4.58 1.43
C VAL A 69 1.01 -5.92 0.87
N VAL A 70 0.00 -6.52 1.48
CA VAL A 70 -0.59 -7.78 1.00
C VAL A 70 -1.16 -7.60 -0.41
N THR A 71 -1.88 -6.50 -0.68
CA THR A 71 -2.44 -6.22 -2.00
C THR A 71 -1.35 -6.00 -3.04
N GLY A 72 -0.34 -5.18 -2.73
CA GLY A 72 0.81 -4.96 -3.61
C GLY A 72 1.56 -6.26 -3.92
N PHE A 73 1.71 -7.14 -2.94
CA PHE A 73 2.30 -8.46 -3.10
C PHE A 73 1.46 -9.36 -3.99
N LEU A 74 0.16 -9.54 -3.70
CA LEU A 74 -0.72 -10.45 -4.44
C LEU A 74 -0.90 -10.02 -5.90
N LEU A 75 -1.12 -8.72 -6.15
CA LEU A 75 -1.23 -8.16 -7.51
C LEU A 75 0.08 -8.29 -8.30
N THR A 76 1.19 -8.59 -7.63
CA THR A 76 2.50 -8.79 -8.25
C THR A 76 2.83 -10.27 -8.40
N ALA A 77 2.60 -11.07 -7.36
CA ALA A 77 2.92 -12.49 -7.31
C ALA A 77 2.03 -13.29 -8.27
N ILE A 78 0.71 -13.04 -8.28
CA ILE A 78 -0.23 -13.83 -9.08
C ILE A 78 0.07 -13.71 -10.59
N PRO A 79 0.25 -12.51 -11.19
CA PRO A 79 0.63 -12.41 -12.61
C PRO A 79 1.99 -13.07 -12.90
N ASN A 80 2.95 -12.97 -11.97
CA ASN A 80 4.25 -13.60 -12.13
C ASN A 80 4.18 -15.13 -12.12
N TRP A 81 3.37 -15.74 -11.26
CA TRP A 81 3.19 -17.19 -11.21
C TRP A 81 2.34 -17.74 -12.35
N THR A 82 1.33 -16.99 -12.77
CA THR A 82 0.38 -17.43 -13.81
C THR A 82 0.82 -17.08 -15.23
N GLY A 83 1.88 -16.29 -15.40
CA GLY A 83 2.32 -15.78 -16.70
C GLY A 83 1.35 -14.79 -17.36
N ARG A 84 0.34 -14.31 -16.61
CA ARG A 84 -0.63 -13.32 -17.08
C ARG A 84 -0.04 -11.91 -17.01
N LEU A 85 -0.62 -11.00 -17.77
CA LEU A 85 -0.28 -9.58 -17.64
C LEU A 85 -0.75 -9.05 -16.27
N PRO A 86 0.02 -8.15 -15.64
CA PRO A 86 -0.37 -7.51 -14.38
C PRO A 86 -1.63 -6.65 -14.57
N VAL A 87 -2.29 -6.31 -13.47
CA VAL A 87 -3.33 -5.27 -13.47
C VAL A 87 -2.65 -3.91 -13.63
N GLN A 88 -3.12 -3.10 -14.58
CA GLN A 88 -2.52 -1.82 -14.95
C GLN A 88 -3.58 -0.74 -15.17
N ASP A 89 -3.13 0.49 -15.37
CA ASP A 89 -3.92 1.65 -15.81
C ASP A 89 -5.05 2.00 -14.83
N PHE A 90 -6.19 2.49 -15.34
CA PHE A 90 -7.35 2.91 -14.54
C PHE A 90 -7.89 1.79 -13.62
N ARG A 91 -7.69 0.52 -13.97
CA ARG A 91 -8.12 -0.62 -13.16
C ARG A 91 -7.28 -0.71 -11.88
N LEU A 92 -5.98 -0.46 -11.99
CA LEU A 92 -5.09 -0.41 -10.83
C LEU A 92 -5.38 0.83 -9.98
N LEU A 93 -5.65 1.98 -10.61
CA LEU A 93 -6.05 3.18 -9.89
C LEU A 93 -7.35 2.97 -9.09
N ALA A 94 -8.35 2.32 -9.68
CA ALA A 94 -9.60 2.01 -8.99
C ALA A 94 -9.37 1.13 -7.75
N LEU A 95 -8.44 0.18 -7.81
CA LEU A 95 -8.06 -0.63 -6.65
C LEU A 95 -7.31 0.14 -5.57
N VAL A 96 -6.54 1.18 -5.95
CA VAL A 96 -5.82 2.03 -4.99
C VAL A 96 -6.76 2.97 -4.24
N LEU A 97 -7.89 3.34 -4.85
CA LEU A 97 -8.88 4.26 -4.27
C LEU A 97 -9.98 3.56 -3.47
N LEU A 98 -10.02 2.22 -3.49
CA LEU A 98 -10.94 1.41 -2.70
C LEU A 98 -10.42 1.24 -1.27
#